data_AF-A0A365L1C2-F1
#
_entry.id   AF-A0A365L1C2-F1
#
_cell.length_a   1.000
_cell.length_b   1.000
_cell.length_c   1.000
_cell.angle_alpha   90.00
_cell.angle_beta   90.00
_cell.angle_gamma   90.00
#
_symmetry.space_group_name_H-M   'P 1'
#
loop_
_entity.id
_entity.type
_entity.pdbx_description
1 polymer ?
#
loop_
_entity_poly.entity_id
_entity_poly.type
_entity_poly.pdbx_seq_one_letter_code
_entity_poly.pdbx_strand_id
1 'polypeptide(L)' 'MGKIQGIENLLVYLNSVGYPLSEQQINEFLLARKIPHSKPYGSMIVFDRAHIEWWVEMQRKTDSLL' A
#
# COMPACT_ATOMS: atom_id res chain seq x y z
N MET A 1 1.94 12.08 -10.31
CA MET A 1 3.19 11.95 -9.54
C MET A 1 2.89 12.29 -8.09
N GLY A 2 2.84 11.28 -7.21
CA GLY A 2 2.61 11.49 -5.79
C GLY A 2 3.33 10.41 -5.00
N LYS A 3 3.93 10.80 -3.87
CA LYS A 3 4.51 9.85 -2.91
C LYS A 3 3.65 9.86 -1.66
N ILE A 4 3.40 8.69 -1.12
CA ILE A 4 2.79 8.51 0.19
C ILE A 4 3.92 8.09 1.13
N GLN A 5 4.17 8.88 2.17
CA GLN A 5 5.29 8.68 3.09
C GLN A 5 4.80 8.04 4.37
N GLY A 6 5.34 6.86 4.71
CA GLY A 6 4.96 6.15 5.93
C GLY A 6 3.63 5.41 5.86
N ILE A 7 3.44 4.49 6.81
CA ILE A 7 2.28 3.60 6.87
C ILE A 7 1.01 4.38 7.21
N GLU A 8 1.06 5.35 8.12
CA GLU A 8 -0.10 6.16 8.51
C GLU A 8 -0.75 6.87 7.31
N ASN A 9 0.05 7.54 6.47
CA ASN A 9 -0.46 8.19 5.27
C ASN A 9 -0.97 7.19 4.23
N LEU A 10 -0.42 5.98 4.18
CA LEU A 10 -0.94 4.90 3.34
C LEU A 10 -2.30 4.43 3.82
N LEU A 11 -2.51 4.26 5.12
CA LEU A 11 -3.80 3.87 5.70
C LEU A 11 -4.87 4.92 5.37
N VAL A 12 -4.56 6.21 5.52
CA VAL A 12 -5.46 7.32 5.15
C VAL A 12 -5.82 7.25 3.67
N TYR A 13 -4.81 7.07 2.80
CA TYR A 13 -5.02 6.98 1.37
C TYR A 13 -5.91 5.79 1.00
N LEU A 14 -5.58 4.60 1.50
CA LEU A 14 -6.31 3.36 1.25
C LEU A 14 -7.78 3.45 1.71
N ASN A 15 -8.03 4.07 2.86
CA ASN A 15 -9.38 4.38 3.31
C ASN A 15 -10.12 5.31 2.34
N SER A 16 -9.45 6.37 1.84
CA SER A 16 -10.06 7.34 0.93
C SER A 16 -10.47 6.76 -0.43
N VAL A 17 -9.80 5.70 -0.89
CA VAL A 17 -10.11 5.02 -2.17
C VAL A 17 -10.99 3.78 -2.01
N GLY A 18 -11.53 3.55 -0.80
CA GLY A 18 -12.42 2.42 -0.52
C GLY A 18 -11.70 1.07 -0.57
N TYR A 19 -10.46 1.00 -0.08
CA TYR A 19 -9.74 -0.25 0.13
C TYR A 19 -9.05 -0.25 1.51
N PRO A 20 -9.82 -0.14 2.62
CA PRO A 20 -9.24 -0.02 3.95
C PRO A 20 -8.50 -1.29 4.36
N LEU A 21 -7.32 -1.13 4.96
CA LEU A 21 -6.51 -2.19 5.55
C LEU A 21 -6.12 -1.81 6.97
N SER A 22 -5.87 -2.79 7.84
CA SER A 22 -5.27 -2.55 9.14
C SER A 22 -3.76 -2.34 9.02
N GLU A 23 -3.18 -1.68 10.01
CA GLU A 23 -1.72 -1.53 10.11
C GLU A 23 -1.01 -2.90 10.14
N GLN A 24 -1.60 -3.89 10.81
CA GLN A 24 -1.09 -5.26 10.83
C GLN A 24 -1.02 -5.85 9.42
N GLN A 25 -2.09 -5.72 8.62
CA GLN A 25 -2.11 -6.22 7.23
C GLN A 25 -1.04 -5.53 6.37
N ILE A 26 -0.85 -4.21 6.54
CA ILE A 26 0.22 -3.50 5.83
C ILE A 26 1.60 -4.05 6.23
N ASN A 27 1.84 -4.27 7.52
CA ASN A 27 3.10 -4.86 7.98
C ASN A 27 3.32 -6.27 7.41
N GLU A 28 2.30 -7.12 7.38
CA GLU A 28 2.35 -8.44 6.75
C GLU A 28 2.68 -8.36 5.26
N PHE A 29 2.05 -7.42 4.52
CA PHE A 29 2.36 -7.20 3.10
C PHE A 29 3.76 -6.64 2.86
N LEU A 30 4.26 -5.78 3.75
CA LEU A 30 5.63 -5.27 3.69
C LEU A 30 6.65 -6.40 3.90
N LEU A 31 6.44 -7.23 4.93
CA LEU A 31 7.29 -8.39 5.23
C LEU A 31 7.29 -9.39 4.07
N ALA A 32 6.12 -9.67 3.49
CA ALA A 32 5.97 -10.57 2.34
C ALA A 32 6.37 -9.92 1.00
N ARG A 33 6.76 -8.64 0.97
CA ARG A 33 7.03 -7.85 -0.25
C ARG A 33 5.90 -7.87 -1.27
N LYS A 34 4.66 -7.94 -0.79
CA LYS A 34 3.44 -8.01 -1.60
C LYS A 34 2.86 -6.65 -1.97
N ILE A 35 3.17 -5.60 -1.21
CA ILE A 35 2.77 -4.22 -1.50
C ILE A 35 3.95 -3.43 -2.09
N PRO A 36 3.76 -2.66 -3.18
CA PRO A 36 4.83 -1.86 -3.79
C PRO A 36 5.35 -0.78 -2.84
N HIS A 37 6.62 -0.87 -2.45
CA HIS A 37 7.24 0.09 -1.55
C HIS A 37 8.73 0.26 -1.86
N SER A 38 9.30 1.35 -1.35
CA SER A 38 10.73 1.64 -1.43
C SER A 38 11.25 2.17 -0.09
N LYS A 39 12.54 2.00 0.17
CA LYS A 39 13.24 2.55 1.33
C LYS A 39 14.41 3.41 0.85
N PRO A 40 14.14 4.65 0.39
CA PRO A 40 15.17 5.48 -0.23
C PRO A 40 16.25 5.92 0.76
N TYR A 41 15.90 6.11 2.04
CA TYR A 41 16.84 6.52 3.08
C TYR A 41 16.47 5.88 4.43
N GLY A 42 17.38 5.08 4.99
CA GLY A 42 17.24 4.49 6.32
C GLY A 42 15.94 3.71 6.52
N SER A 43 15.20 4.06 7.57
CA SER A 43 13.93 3.42 7.95
C SER A 43 12.70 4.01 7.25
N MET A 44 12.85 5.06 6.43
CA MET A 44 11.72 5.71 5.79
C MET A 44 11.13 4.84 4.67
N ILE A 45 9.86 4.47 4.81
CA ILE A 45 9.10 3.75 3.78
C ILE A 45 8.34 4.75 2.93
N VAL A 46 8.51 4.62 1.61
CA VAL A 46 7.82 5.46 0.63
C VAL A 46 7.08 4.58 -0.37
N PHE A 47 5.82 4.94 -0.61
CA PHE A 47 4.96 4.30 -1.58
C PHE A 47 4.75 5.26 -2.76
N ASP A 48 4.98 4.77 -3.98
CA ASP A 48 4.59 5.51 -5.17
C ASP A 48 3.08 5.38 -5.37
N ARG A 49 2.37 6.51 -5.44
CA ARG A 49 0.91 6.50 -5.49
C ARG A 49 0.38 5.74 -6.71
N ALA A 50 1.00 5.88 -7.89
CA ALA A 50 0.52 5.19 -9.09
C ALA A 50 0.69 3.68 -8.96
N HIS A 51 1.78 3.23 -8.32
CA HIS A 51 1.98 1.81 -8.03
C HIS A 51 0.99 1.28 -6.99
N ILE A 52 0.62 2.07 -5.98
CA ILE A 52 -0.43 1.69 -5.03
C ILE A 52 -1.80 1.64 -5.71
N GLU A 53 -2.14 2.61 -6.55
CA GLU A 53 -3.39 2.62 -7.33
C GLU A 53 -3.52 1.34 -8.16
N TRP A 54 -2.47 1.01 -8.92
CA TRP A 54 -2.42 -0.24 -9.68
C TRP A 54 -2.53 -1.48 -8.79
N TRP A 55 -1.82 -1.49 -7.65
CA TRP A 55 -1.83 -2.63 -6.74
C TRP A 55 -3.22 -2.89 -6.13
N VAL A 56 -3.92 -1.83 -5.72
CA VAL A 56 -5.31 -1.91 -5.22
C VAL A 56 -6.22 -2.55 -6.27
N GLU A 57 -6.11 -2.12 -7.53
CA GLU A 57 -6.91 -2.69 -8.62
C GLU A 57 -6.57 -4.16 -8.89
N MET A 58 -5.32 -4.57 -8.69
CA MET A 58 -4.96 -5.99 -8.76
C MET A 58 -5.56 -6.78 -7.60
N GLN A 59 -5.49 -6.28 -6.37
CA GLN A 59 -6.07 -6.97 -5.22
C GLN A 59 -7.58 -7.16 -5.38
N ARG A 60 -8.31 -6.11 -5.81
CA ARG A 60 -9.75 -6.21 -6.07
C ARG A 60 -10.11 -7.32 -7.04
N LYS A 61 -9.31 -7.51 -8.09
CA LYS A 61 -9.51 -8.60 -9.05
C LYS A 61 -9.27 -9.96 -8.41
N THR A 62 -8.23 -10.09 -7.58
CA THR A 62 -7.96 -11.32 -6.84
C THR A 62 -9.06 -11.64 -5.83
N ASP A 63 -9.51 -10.64 -5.07
CA ASP A 63 -10.56 -10.78 -4.06
C ASP A 63 -11.92 -11.15 -4.71
N SER A 64 -12.18 -10.67 -5.94
CA SER A 64 -13.40 -11.03 -6.70
C SER A 64 -13.38 -12.46 -7.25
N LEU A 65 -12.23 -13.14 -7.21
CA LEU A 65 -12.06 -14.53 -7.66
C LEU A 65 -12.05 -15.53 -6.49
N LEU A 66 -12.19 -15.04 -5.26
CA LEU A 66 -12.30 -15.81 -4.01
C LEU A 66 -13.77 -15.84 -3.54
#